data_AF-A0A4V5NPR6-F1
#
_entry.id   AF-A0A4V5NPR6-F1
#
_cell.length_a   1.000
_cell.length_b   1.000
_cell.length_c   1.000
_cell.angle_alpha   90.00
_cell.angle_beta   90.00
_cell.angle_gamma   90.00
#
_symmetry.space_group_name_H-M   'P 1'
#
loop_
_entity.id
_entity.type
_entity.pdbx_description
1 polymer ?
#
loop_
_entity_poly.entity_id
_entity_poly.type
_entity_poly.pdbx_seq_one_letter_code
_entity_poly.pdbx_strand_id
1 'polypeptide(L)'
;MVKDWENKGQSDTNAQIITTDNGRIYRPSNLLNAISEIQQFYVIESKGQNIPAEFLTLDRTLDFFKIGIKSGFHEGFALILLFPVFHFYLFPFVFHKLDAFSHLMFSSIPYLVLLINTAMCTYISRYYVGNITRKAINSLLLGRAMSLLLKSFLIYVIYLVLYRLSTPQNIWKLVVHFGSMAEKIYYGFFEIKPHLLPVASKSSMLMVIAAICPYGSVYLLDLWHRYRIKRNAKIISA
;
A
#
# COMPACT_ATOMS: atom_id res chain seq x y z
N MET A 1 44.91 -21.21 46.60
CA MET A 1 43.84 -21.79 45.79
C MET A 1 42.49 -21.39 46.38
N VAL A 2 41.96 -20.20 46.07
CA VAL A 2 40.52 -19.81 46.12
C VAL A 2 40.45 -18.41 45.52
N LYS A 3 40.10 -18.29 44.23
CA LYS A 3 39.59 -17.07 43.58
C LYS A 3 39.41 -17.41 42.11
N ASP A 4 38.21 -17.83 41.69
CA ASP A 4 37.83 -17.88 40.26
C ASP A 4 36.32 -18.14 40.03
N TRP A 5 35.43 -17.92 41.02
CA TRP A 5 34.00 -18.24 40.86
C TRP A 5 33.01 -17.08 41.09
N GLU A 6 33.47 -15.83 41.15
CA GLU A 6 32.59 -14.65 41.24
C GLU A 6 32.93 -13.62 40.16
N ASN A 7 32.58 -13.92 38.91
CA ASN A 7 32.32 -12.88 37.90
C ASN A 7 31.53 -13.38 36.67
N LYS A 8 30.58 -14.29 36.87
CA LYS A 8 29.52 -14.57 35.88
C LYS A 8 28.31 -13.70 36.19
N GLY A 9 28.43 -12.40 35.97
CA GLY A 9 27.39 -11.44 36.36
C GLY A 9 27.38 -10.12 35.61
N GLN A 10 28.09 -10.00 34.48
CA GLN A 10 28.06 -8.77 33.69
C GLN A 10 28.17 -9.11 32.21
N SER A 11 27.11 -9.71 31.67
CA SER A 11 26.87 -9.68 30.23
C SER A 11 26.40 -8.27 29.90
N ASP A 12 27.36 -7.40 29.63
CA ASP A 12 27.13 -6.10 29.02
C ASP A 12 26.29 -6.32 27.76
N THR A 13 25.01 -6.05 27.87
CA THR A 13 24.08 -6.02 26.73
C THR A 13 24.24 -4.72 25.94
N ASN A 14 25.45 -4.15 25.94
CA ASN A 14 25.88 -3.15 24.99
C ASN A 14 26.28 -3.88 23.71
N ALA A 15 25.30 -4.49 23.05
CA ALA A 15 25.47 -4.86 21.65
C ALA A 15 25.63 -3.54 20.88
N GLN A 16 26.88 -3.10 20.73
CA GLN A 16 27.25 -2.02 19.85
C GLN A 16 26.68 -2.37 18.49
N ILE A 17 25.70 -1.59 18.03
CA ILE A 17 25.13 -1.75 16.70
C ILE A 17 26.25 -1.39 15.74
N ILE A 18 27.00 -2.39 15.27
CA ILE A 18 28.01 -2.20 14.24
C ILE A 18 27.24 -1.92 12.94
N THR A 19 27.09 -0.65 12.59
CA THR A 19 26.77 -0.27 11.22
C THR A 19 28.02 -0.52 10.37
N THR A 20 28.19 -1.74 9.86
CA THR A 20 29.24 -2.10 8.90
C THR A 20 28.93 -1.54 7.51
N ASP A 21 28.70 -0.23 7.38
CA ASP A 21 28.63 0.37 6.06
C ASP A 21 29.33 1.73 6.03
N ASN A 22 30.29 1.83 5.12
CA ASN A 22 31.21 2.96 4.94
C ASN A 22 30.46 4.24 4.56
N GLY A 23 30.06 5.05 5.55
CA GLY A 23 29.64 6.45 5.37
C GLY A 23 28.43 6.70 4.46
N ARG A 24 27.80 5.67 3.89
CA ARG A 24 26.59 5.79 3.08
C ARG A 24 25.39 5.69 4.00
N ILE A 25 24.72 6.82 4.19
CA ILE A 25 23.41 6.88 4.83
C ILE A 25 22.47 5.96 4.03
N TYR A 26 22.19 4.76 4.56
CA TYR A 26 21.29 3.80 3.92
C TYR A 26 19.91 4.45 3.82
N ARG A 27 19.47 4.76 2.59
CA ARG A 27 18.15 5.33 2.31
C ARG A 27 17.23 4.22 1.80
N PRO A 28 16.08 3.98 2.47
CA PRO A 28 15.15 2.97 1.99
C PRO A 28 14.63 3.38 0.61
N SER A 29 14.73 2.48 -0.37
CA SER A 29 14.40 2.80 -1.78
C SER A 29 13.04 2.30 -2.23
N ASN A 30 12.52 1.28 -1.52
CA ASN A 30 11.31 0.53 -1.83
C ASN A 30 10.51 0.24 -0.56
N LEU A 31 9.24 -0.14 -0.71
CA LEU A 31 8.34 -0.44 0.42
C LEU A 31 8.93 -1.47 1.38
N LEU A 32 9.49 -2.57 0.87
CA LEU A 32 10.07 -3.62 1.71
C LEU A 32 11.24 -3.10 2.56
N ASN A 33 12.14 -2.29 1.98
CA ASN A 33 13.26 -1.73 2.73
C ASN A 33 12.77 -0.77 3.83
N ALA A 34 11.74 0.02 3.54
CA ALA A 34 11.11 0.89 4.54
C ALA A 34 10.46 0.08 5.68
N ILE A 35 9.81 -1.04 5.36
CA ILE A 35 9.23 -1.95 6.36
C ILE A 35 10.33 -2.55 7.24
N SER A 36 11.44 -3.02 6.65
CA SER A 36 12.57 -3.57 7.40
C SER A 36 13.21 -2.53 8.33
N GLU A 37 13.31 -1.27 7.90
CA GLU A 37 13.84 -0.19 8.74
C GLU A 37 12.88 0.13 9.91
N ILE A 38 11.56 0.14 9.67
CA ILE A 38 10.56 0.27 10.75
C ILE A 38 10.69 -0.88 11.75
N GLN A 39 10.94 -2.11 11.29
CA GLN A 39 11.17 -3.25 12.18
C GLN A 39 12.43 -3.07 13.04
N GLN A 40 13.50 -2.52 12.48
CA GLN A 40 14.72 -2.22 13.23
C GLN A 40 14.46 -1.16 14.31
N PHE A 41 13.77 -0.06 13.97
CA PHE A 41 13.38 0.96 14.95
C PHE A 41 12.51 0.37 16.06
N TYR A 42 11.56 -0.51 15.72
CA TYR A 42 10.74 -1.19 16.72
C TYR A 42 11.57 -2.02 17.71
N VAL A 43 12.57 -2.78 17.23
CA VAL A 43 13.44 -3.57 18.12
C VAL A 43 14.22 -2.65 19.05
N ILE A 44 14.73 -1.53 18.56
CA ILE A 44 15.49 -0.55 19.35
C ILE A 44 14.59 0.11 20.41
N GLU A 45 13.42 0.63 20.00
CA GLU A 45 12.47 1.28 20.92
C GLU A 45 11.91 0.29 21.96
N SER A 46 11.67 -0.97 21.57
CA SER A 46 11.17 -2.01 22.49
C SER A 46 12.17 -2.41 23.58
N LYS A 47 13.47 -2.17 23.37
CA LYS A 47 14.55 -2.50 24.32
C LYS A 47 14.90 -1.36 25.30
N GLY A 48 14.16 -0.24 25.29
CA GLY A 48 14.14 0.69 26.43
C GLY A 48 14.93 2.00 26.28
N GLN A 49 15.37 2.37 25.08
CA GLN A 49 15.75 3.76 24.81
C GLN A 49 14.59 4.48 24.15
N ASN A 50 13.92 5.37 24.91
CA ASN A 50 13.02 6.37 24.33
C ASN A 50 13.86 7.36 23.55
N ILE A 51 14.11 7.05 22.28
CA ILE A 51 14.85 7.95 21.40
C ILE A 51 13.91 9.10 21.01
N PRO A 52 14.34 10.37 21.17
CA PRO A 52 13.53 11.52 20.81
C PRO A 52 13.05 11.46 19.35
N ALA A 53 11.83 11.90 19.06
CA ALA A 53 11.32 11.93 17.68
C ALA A 53 12.09 12.89 16.76
N GLU A 54 12.94 13.76 17.32
CA GLU A 54 13.87 14.60 16.55
C GLU A 54 15.01 13.78 15.91
N PHE A 55 15.32 12.57 16.39
CA PHE A 55 16.31 11.69 15.73
C PHE A 55 15.88 11.29 14.33
N LEU A 56 14.57 11.13 14.12
CA LEU A 56 14.02 10.98 12.78
C LEU A 56 13.83 12.38 12.20
N THR A 57 14.92 12.88 11.60
CA THR A 57 14.97 14.18 10.94
C THR A 57 13.81 14.32 9.94
N LEU A 58 13.41 15.55 9.64
CA LEU A 58 12.36 15.82 8.66
C LEU A 58 12.69 15.20 7.30
N ASP A 59 13.97 15.18 6.91
CA ASP A 59 14.44 14.54 5.67
C ASP A 59 14.11 13.03 5.64
N ARG A 60 14.41 12.30 6.73
CA ARG A 60 14.06 10.88 6.87
C ARG A 60 12.55 10.65 6.87
N THR A 61 11.79 11.54 7.51
CA THR A 61 10.32 11.46 7.50
C THR A 61 9.79 11.59 6.07
N LEU A 62 10.32 12.54 5.30
CA LEU A 62 9.97 12.76 3.90
C LEU A 62 10.39 11.60 3.01
N ASP A 63 11.48 10.89 3.31
CA ASP A 63 11.85 9.68 2.58
C ASP A 63 10.80 8.57 2.74
N PHE A 64 10.32 8.31 3.95
CA PHE A 64 9.20 7.36 4.17
C PHE A 64 7.93 7.77 3.43
N PHE A 65 7.62 9.07 3.42
CA PHE A 65 6.50 9.62 2.68
C PHE A 65 6.65 9.39 1.16
N LYS A 66 7.81 9.73 0.59
CA LYS A 66 8.13 9.51 -0.83
C LYS A 66 8.03 8.04 -1.21
N ILE A 67 8.46 7.13 -0.33
CA ILE A 67 8.32 5.68 -0.55
C ILE A 67 6.86 5.25 -0.55
N GLY A 68 6.06 5.79 0.38
CA GLY A 68 4.60 5.60 0.39
C GLY A 68 3.96 6.01 -0.93
N ILE A 69 4.32 7.20 -1.43
CA ILE A 69 3.87 7.69 -2.74
C ILE A 69 4.32 6.74 -3.86
N LYS A 70 5.63 6.46 -3.95
CA LYS A 70 6.24 5.64 -5.00
C LYS A 70 5.64 4.23 -5.03
N SER A 71 5.41 3.63 -3.87
CA SER A 71 4.76 2.32 -3.74
C SER A 71 3.33 2.35 -4.27
N GLY A 72 2.53 3.34 -3.84
CA GLY A 72 1.19 3.54 -4.38
C GLY A 72 1.19 3.84 -5.88
N PHE A 73 2.25 4.44 -6.42
CA PHE A 73 2.41 4.65 -7.85
C PHE A 73 2.72 3.36 -8.63
N HIS A 74 3.65 2.55 -8.14
CA HIS A 74 4.14 1.33 -8.80
C HIS A 74 3.02 0.29 -9.02
N GLU A 75 2.13 0.10 -8.04
CA GLU A 75 1.00 -0.82 -8.16
C GLU A 75 -0.03 -0.39 -9.24
N GLY A 76 -0.05 0.91 -9.59
CA GLY A 76 -0.91 1.39 -10.66
C GLY A 76 -0.47 0.91 -12.04
N PHE A 77 0.80 0.60 -12.24
CA PHE A 77 1.27 0.10 -13.54
C PHE A 77 0.66 -1.28 -13.84
N ALA A 78 0.65 -2.17 -12.85
CA ALA A 78 0.01 -3.47 -12.95
C ALA A 78 -1.49 -3.34 -13.21
N LEU A 79 -2.17 -2.41 -12.53
CA LEU A 79 -3.58 -2.12 -12.76
C LEU A 79 -3.82 -1.59 -14.19
N ILE A 80 -3.08 -0.58 -14.65
CA ILE A 80 -3.25 -0.01 -15.99
C ILE A 80 -3.08 -1.06 -17.09
N LEU A 81 -2.16 -2.02 -16.91
CA LEU A 81 -1.88 -3.05 -17.91
C LEU A 81 -2.86 -4.23 -17.85
N LEU A 82 -3.08 -4.80 -16.65
CA LEU A 82 -3.92 -5.99 -16.49
C LEU A 82 -5.41 -5.66 -16.55
N PHE A 83 -5.82 -4.48 -16.05
CA PHE A 83 -7.23 -4.16 -15.90
C PHE A 83 -7.99 -4.11 -17.23
N PRO A 84 -7.53 -3.42 -18.30
CA PRO A 84 -8.22 -3.41 -19.58
C PRO A 84 -8.29 -4.81 -20.20
N VAL A 85 -7.22 -5.60 -20.05
CA VAL A 85 -7.15 -6.97 -20.57
C VAL A 85 -8.22 -7.85 -19.91
N PHE A 86 -8.36 -7.78 -18.59
CA PHE A 86 -9.37 -8.56 -17.87
C PHE A 86 -10.80 -8.05 -18.09
N HIS A 87 -11.03 -6.75 -17.87
CA HIS A 87 -12.39 -6.18 -17.85
C HIS A 87 -12.96 -5.86 -19.23
N PHE A 88 -12.15 -5.52 -20.22
CA PHE A 88 -12.61 -5.11 -21.54
C PHE A 88 -12.37 -6.15 -22.63
N TYR A 89 -11.50 -7.15 -22.39
CA TYR A 89 -11.24 -8.21 -23.35
C TYR A 89 -11.68 -9.59 -22.85
N LEU A 90 -11.08 -10.09 -21.77
CA LEU A 90 -11.33 -11.45 -21.28
C LEU A 90 -12.78 -11.66 -20.84
N PHE A 91 -13.32 -10.81 -19.96
CA PHE A 91 -14.69 -10.95 -19.47
C PHE A 91 -15.75 -10.88 -20.57
N PRO A 92 -15.77 -9.86 -21.45
CA PRO A 92 -16.79 -9.79 -22.49
C PRO A 92 -16.59 -10.83 -23.60
N PHE A 93 -15.36 -11.14 -24.03
CA PHE A 93 -15.14 -11.95 -25.26
C PHE A 93 -14.74 -13.41 -25.02
N VAL A 94 -14.05 -13.73 -23.92
CA VAL A 94 -13.49 -15.08 -23.68
C VAL A 94 -14.30 -15.85 -22.64
N PHE A 95 -14.86 -15.14 -21.67
CA PHE A 95 -15.37 -15.67 -20.41
C PHE A 95 -16.91 -15.56 -20.31
N HIS A 96 -17.62 -15.98 -21.35
CA HIS A 96 -19.08 -15.84 -21.44
C HIS A 96 -19.89 -16.62 -20.38
N LYS A 97 -19.35 -17.71 -19.82
CA LYS A 97 -20.03 -18.56 -18.83
C LYS A 97 -19.07 -19.03 -17.74
N LEU A 98 -18.66 -18.15 -16.83
CA LEU A 98 -18.00 -18.59 -15.60
C LEU A 98 -18.98 -18.70 -14.44
N ASP A 99 -18.73 -19.72 -13.63
CA ASP A 99 -19.32 -19.82 -12.31
C ASP A 99 -18.88 -18.62 -11.44
N ALA A 100 -19.70 -18.26 -10.46
CA ALA A 100 -19.54 -17.03 -9.67
C ALA A 100 -18.19 -16.99 -8.94
N PHE A 101 -17.72 -18.14 -8.45
CA PHE A 101 -16.42 -18.26 -7.79
C PHE A 101 -15.25 -17.96 -8.73
N SER A 102 -15.26 -18.56 -9.93
CA SER A 102 -14.20 -18.35 -10.92
C SER A 102 -14.21 -16.90 -11.42
N HIS A 103 -15.39 -16.31 -11.64
CA HIS A 103 -15.51 -14.91 -11.98
C HIS A 103 -14.86 -14.00 -10.91
N LEU A 104 -15.08 -14.29 -9.63
CA LEU A 104 -14.45 -13.57 -8.52
C LEU A 104 -12.92 -13.73 -8.51
N MET A 105 -12.43 -14.97 -8.70
CA MET A 105 -10.99 -15.25 -8.75
C MET A 105 -10.31 -14.48 -9.88
N PHE A 106 -10.80 -14.58 -11.12
CA PHE A 106 -10.22 -13.87 -12.27
C PHE A 106 -10.37 -12.35 -12.15
N SER A 107 -11.48 -11.88 -11.57
CA SER A 107 -11.70 -10.45 -11.35
C SER A 107 -10.74 -9.87 -10.32
N SER A 108 -10.20 -10.68 -9.41
CA SER A 108 -9.27 -10.23 -8.38
C SER A 108 -7.83 -10.07 -8.89
N ILE A 109 -7.45 -10.75 -9.98
CA ILE A 109 -6.07 -10.79 -10.51
C ILE A 109 -5.50 -9.39 -10.77
N PRO A 110 -6.20 -8.46 -11.46
CA PRO A 110 -5.68 -7.12 -11.68
C PRO A 110 -5.40 -6.35 -10.39
N TYR A 111 -6.11 -6.69 -9.29
CA TYR A 111 -6.00 -6.02 -8.00
C TYR A 111 -5.03 -6.71 -7.03
N LEU A 112 -4.46 -7.87 -7.37
CA LEU A 112 -3.61 -8.63 -6.45
C LEU A 112 -2.43 -7.81 -5.93
N VAL A 113 -1.76 -7.04 -6.80
CA VAL A 113 -0.63 -6.19 -6.40
C VAL A 113 -1.06 -5.13 -5.38
N LEU A 114 -2.22 -4.51 -5.60
CA LEU A 114 -2.81 -3.54 -4.67
C LEU A 114 -3.14 -4.22 -3.33
N LEU A 115 -3.73 -5.41 -3.36
CA LEU A 115 -4.10 -6.17 -2.16
C LEU A 115 -2.88 -6.58 -1.34
N ILE A 116 -1.83 -7.11 -1.98
CA ILE A 116 -0.59 -7.53 -1.33
C ILE A 116 0.11 -6.33 -0.67
N ASN A 117 0.26 -5.21 -1.38
CA ASN A 117 0.87 -4.02 -0.82
C ASN A 117 0.06 -3.43 0.34
N THR A 118 -1.27 -3.47 0.23
CA THR A 118 -2.16 -3.04 1.32
C THR A 118 -2.04 -3.96 2.52
N ALA A 119 -1.98 -5.28 2.32
CA ALA A 119 -1.75 -6.25 3.38
C ALA A 119 -0.39 -6.04 4.07
N MET A 120 0.67 -5.72 3.33
CA MET A 120 1.98 -5.35 3.90
C MET A 120 1.91 -4.06 4.73
N CYS A 121 1.18 -3.05 4.26
CA CYS A 121 0.98 -1.81 5.03
C CYS A 121 0.10 -2.02 6.28
N THR A 122 -0.85 -2.95 6.22
CA THR A 122 -1.60 -3.39 7.39
C THR A 122 -0.72 -4.21 8.34
N TYR A 123 0.20 -5.03 7.82
CA TYR A 123 1.12 -5.85 8.63
C TYR A 123 2.02 -4.99 9.53
N ILE A 124 2.49 -3.84 9.05
CA ILE A 124 3.37 -2.94 9.84
C ILE A 124 2.66 -2.25 11.00
N SER A 125 1.33 -2.21 11.02
CA SER A 125 0.56 -1.61 12.11
C SER A 125 0.84 -2.25 13.47
N ARG A 126 1.31 -3.51 13.50
CA ARG A 126 1.76 -4.20 14.72
C ARG A 126 2.94 -3.53 15.41
N TYR A 127 3.79 -2.83 14.65
CA TYR A 127 5.03 -2.23 15.14
C TYR A 127 4.82 -0.78 15.59
N TYR A 128 3.56 -0.36 15.76
CA TYR A 128 3.18 0.99 16.14
C TYR A 128 3.43 1.26 17.64
N VAL A 129 4.70 1.17 18.07
CA VAL A 129 5.14 1.25 19.46
C VAL A 129 6.41 2.10 19.55
N GLY A 130 6.33 3.22 20.28
CA GLY A 130 7.41 4.21 20.37
C GLY A 130 7.10 5.47 19.55
N ASN A 131 8.00 6.46 19.57
CA ASN A 131 7.77 7.75 18.93
C ASN A 131 8.28 7.75 17.48
N ILE A 132 9.42 7.09 17.24
CA ILE A 132 10.08 7.02 15.94
C ILE A 132 9.29 6.12 14.99
N THR A 133 8.93 4.91 15.44
CA THR A 133 8.13 3.97 14.64
C THR A 133 6.77 4.57 14.25
N ARG A 134 6.09 5.26 15.17
CA ARG A 134 4.80 5.92 14.90
C ARG A 134 4.94 7.01 13.83
N LYS A 135 5.96 7.84 13.93
CA LYS A 135 6.23 8.91 12.95
C LYS A 135 6.56 8.31 11.57
N ALA A 136 7.38 7.27 11.52
CA ALA A 136 7.73 6.58 10.27
C ALA A 136 6.51 5.90 9.62
N ILE A 137 5.72 5.14 10.39
CA ILE A 137 4.50 4.48 9.91
C ILE A 137 3.50 5.52 9.42
N ASN A 138 3.21 6.57 10.19
CA ASN A 138 2.26 7.60 9.79
C ASN A 138 2.69 8.32 8.51
N SER A 139 3.98 8.63 8.37
CA SER A 139 4.52 9.27 7.16
C SER A 139 4.39 8.37 5.93
N LEU A 140 4.73 7.08 6.06
CA LEU A 140 4.63 6.10 4.99
C LEU A 140 3.17 5.87 4.56
N LEU A 141 2.26 5.67 5.53
CA LEU A 141 0.84 5.49 5.27
C LEU A 141 0.22 6.75 4.64
N LEU A 142 0.68 7.94 5.02
CA LEU A 142 0.17 9.20 4.46
C LEU A 142 0.57 9.35 3.00
N GLY A 143 1.83 9.07 2.68
CA GLY A 143 2.29 9.07 1.29
C GLY A 143 1.51 8.07 0.44
N ARG A 144 1.26 6.87 0.96
CA ARG A 144 0.48 5.84 0.28
C ARG A 144 -0.98 6.26 0.08
N ALA A 145 -1.64 6.75 1.12
CA ALA A 145 -3.04 7.17 1.02
C ALA A 145 -3.19 8.35 0.06
N MET A 146 -2.31 9.35 0.10
CA MET A 146 -2.34 10.47 -0.84
C MET A 146 -2.21 10.00 -2.30
N SER A 147 -1.28 9.07 -2.55
CA SER A 147 -1.07 8.47 -3.87
C SER A 147 -2.30 7.70 -4.37
N LEU A 148 -2.90 6.87 -3.52
CA LEU A 148 -4.10 6.10 -3.84
C LEU A 148 -5.33 6.97 -4.06
N LEU A 149 -5.54 7.99 -3.23
CA LEU A 149 -6.67 8.92 -3.37
C LEU A 149 -6.54 9.76 -4.64
N LEU A 150 -5.35 10.29 -4.93
CA LEU A 150 -5.09 11.02 -6.16
C LEU A 150 -5.38 10.16 -7.39
N LYS A 151 -4.92 8.91 -7.39
CA LYS A 151 -5.18 7.97 -8.48
C LYS A 151 -6.64 7.58 -8.62
N SER A 152 -7.30 7.31 -7.50
CA SER A 152 -8.73 7.00 -7.47
C SER A 152 -9.53 8.11 -8.14
N PHE A 153 -9.22 9.36 -7.81
CA PHE A 153 -9.80 10.54 -8.45
C PHE A 153 -9.46 10.61 -9.94
N LEU A 154 -8.17 10.50 -10.31
CA LEU A 154 -7.75 10.59 -11.72
C LEU A 154 -8.38 9.51 -12.61
N ILE A 155 -8.41 8.25 -12.14
CA ILE A 155 -9.04 7.15 -12.87
C ILE A 155 -10.51 7.47 -13.13
N TYR A 156 -11.26 7.84 -12.10
CA TYR A 156 -12.67 8.17 -12.26
C TYR A 156 -12.90 9.31 -13.26
N VAL A 157 -12.12 10.40 -13.14
CA VAL A 157 -12.23 11.56 -14.05
C VAL A 157 -11.85 11.18 -15.49
N ILE A 158 -10.75 10.44 -15.70
CA ILE A 158 -10.33 10.00 -17.03
C ILE A 158 -11.42 9.16 -17.68
N TYR A 159 -11.96 8.16 -16.97
CA TYR A 159 -13.03 7.31 -17.52
C TYR A 159 -14.34 8.07 -17.72
N LEU A 160 -14.65 9.06 -16.89
CA LEU A 160 -15.81 9.93 -17.07
C LEU A 160 -15.68 10.79 -18.33
N VAL A 161 -14.51 11.41 -18.54
CA VAL A 161 -14.21 12.19 -19.74
C VAL A 161 -14.24 11.31 -20.98
N LEU A 162 -13.60 10.13 -20.93
CA LEU A 162 -13.66 9.14 -22.01
C LEU A 162 -15.11 8.76 -22.34
N TYR A 163 -15.92 8.45 -21.33
CA TYR A 163 -17.33 8.10 -21.52
C TYR A 163 -18.13 9.24 -22.19
N ARG A 164 -17.91 10.51 -21.78
CA ARG A 164 -18.60 11.67 -22.37
C ARG A 164 -18.13 11.99 -23.78
N LEU A 165 -16.82 11.88 -24.06
CA LEU A 165 -16.25 12.16 -25.38
C LEU A 165 -16.56 11.05 -26.41
N SER A 166 -16.91 9.86 -25.93
CA SER A 166 -17.25 8.66 -26.70
C SER A 166 -18.62 8.75 -27.39
N THR A 167 -18.85 9.79 -28.18
CA THR A 167 -20.02 9.89 -29.06
C THR A 167 -19.79 9.04 -30.32
N PRO A 168 -20.87 8.50 -30.95
CA PRO A 168 -20.77 7.74 -32.21
C PRO A 168 -19.91 8.43 -33.27
N GLN A 169 -20.07 9.74 -33.42
CA GLN A 169 -19.35 10.55 -34.39
C GLN A 169 -17.86 10.66 -34.05
N ASN A 170 -17.51 10.84 -32.78
CA ASN A 170 -16.11 10.99 -32.35
C ASN A 170 -15.35 9.66 -32.44
N ILE A 171 -15.99 8.55 -32.05
CA ILE A 171 -15.38 7.22 -32.14
C ILE A 171 -15.19 6.84 -33.60
N TRP A 172 -16.17 7.08 -34.46
CA TRP A 172 -16.03 6.78 -35.89
C TRP A 172 -14.85 7.52 -36.52
N LYS A 173 -14.66 8.81 -36.21
CA LYS A 173 -13.51 9.60 -36.66
C LYS A 173 -12.17 9.01 -36.20
N LEU A 174 -12.09 8.54 -34.97
CA LEU A 174 -10.88 7.89 -34.44
C LEU A 174 -10.62 6.55 -35.11
N VAL A 175 -11.66 5.76 -35.31
CA VAL A 175 -11.56 4.36 -35.71
C VAL A 175 -11.39 4.18 -37.23
N VAL A 176 -11.85 5.13 -38.05
CA VAL A 176 -11.61 5.16 -39.51
C VAL A 176 -10.12 5.07 -39.88
N HIS A 177 -9.23 5.57 -39.01
CA HIS A 177 -7.78 5.50 -39.23
C HIS A 177 -7.23 4.05 -39.16
N PHE A 178 -8.01 3.09 -38.66
CA PHE A 178 -7.64 1.67 -38.56
C PHE A 178 -8.08 0.82 -39.76
N GLY A 179 -8.58 1.44 -40.84
CA GLY A 179 -8.85 0.78 -42.12
C GLY A 179 -9.84 -0.37 -42.01
N SER A 180 -9.43 -1.58 -42.41
CA SER A 180 -10.31 -2.77 -42.47
C SER A 180 -10.79 -3.28 -41.11
N MET A 181 -10.17 -2.87 -40.00
CA MET A 181 -10.62 -3.23 -38.65
C MET A 181 -11.55 -2.18 -38.02
N ALA A 182 -11.81 -1.07 -38.72
CA ALA A 182 -12.55 0.06 -38.17
C ALA A 182 -13.94 -0.35 -37.68
N GLU A 183 -14.69 -1.09 -38.48
CA GLU A 183 -16.04 -1.52 -38.11
C GLU A 183 -16.05 -2.42 -36.86
N LYS A 184 -15.11 -3.36 -36.78
CA LYS A 184 -14.97 -4.26 -35.62
C LYS A 184 -14.61 -3.51 -34.34
N ILE A 185 -13.68 -2.55 -34.43
CA ILE A 185 -13.28 -1.73 -33.28
C ILE A 185 -14.42 -0.81 -32.84
N TYR A 186 -15.19 -0.26 -33.79
CA TYR A 186 -16.34 0.59 -33.51
C TYR A 186 -17.41 -0.16 -32.71
N TYR A 187 -17.87 -1.31 -33.21
CA TYR A 187 -18.88 -2.11 -32.50
C TYR A 187 -18.36 -2.66 -31.17
N GLY A 188 -17.12 -3.16 -31.13
CA GLY A 188 -16.51 -3.64 -29.90
C GLY A 188 -16.38 -2.55 -28.83
N PHE A 189 -16.07 -1.32 -29.22
CA PHE A 189 -16.04 -0.20 -28.27
C PHE A 189 -17.42 0.11 -27.68
N PHE A 190 -18.48 0.07 -28.50
CA PHE A 190 -19.84 0.32 -28.02
C PHE A 190 -20.37 -0.76 -27.10
N GLU A 191 -19.92 -2.00 -27.26
CA GLU A 191 -20.18 -3.10 -26.34
C GLU A 191 -19.50 -2.87 -24.97
N ILE A 192 -18.29 -2.30 -24.97
CA ILE A 192 -17.53 -2.00 -23.75
C ILE A 192 -18.00 -0.71 -23.06
N LYS A 193 -18.47 0.29 -23.82
CA LYS A 193 -18.91 1.61 -23.34
C LYS A 193 -19.78 1.61 -22.08
N PRO A 194 -20.86 0.81 -21.97
CA PRO A 194 -21.71 0.78 -20.77
C PRO A 194 -20.95 0.30 -19.52
N HIS A 195 -19.89 -0.49 -19.69
CA HIS A 195 -19.09 -1.02 -18.59
C HIS A 195 -18.01 -0.06 -18.10
N LEU A 196 -17.64 0.99 -18.85
CA LEU A 196 -16.56 1.92 -18.47
C LEU A 196 -16.80 2.57 -17.10
N LEU A 197 -17.99 3.16 -16.87
CA LEU A 197 -18.28 3.89 -15.64
C LEU A 197 -18.43 2.98 -14.41
N PRO A 198 -19.18 1.87 -14.46
CA PRO A 198 -19.25 0.92 -13.33
C PRO A 198 -17.89 0.32 -12.96
N VAL A 199 -17.03 0.10 -13.95
CA VAL A 199 -15.70 -0.47 -13.75
C VAL A 199 -14.75 0.58 -13.13
N ALA A 200 -14.81 1.83 -13.59
CA ALA A 200 -14.08 2.95 -12.99
C ALA A 200 -14.51 3.23 -11.54
N SER A 201 -15.81 3.20 -11.25
CA SER A 201 -16.31 3.43 -9.88
C SER A 201 -15.89 2.31 -8.93
N LYS A 202 -15.99 1.04 -9.33
CA LYS A 202 -15.50 -0.12 -8.54
C LYS A 202 -14.00 0.01 -8.25
N SER A 203 -13.19 0.32 -9.25
CA SER A 203 -11.75 0.49 -9.09
C SER A 203 -11.39 1.66 -8.17
N SER A 204 -12.06 2.80 -8.36
CA SER A 204 -11.91 3.98 -7.49
C SER A 204 -12.28 3.68 -6.04
N MET A 205 -13.39 2.99 -5.80
CA MET A 205 -13.84 2.60 -4.47
C MET A 205 -12.84 1.64 -3.80
N LEU A 206 -12.32 0.65 -4.54
CA LEU A 206 -11.29 -0.25 -4.02
C LEU A 206 -10.02 0.49 -3.61
N MET A 207 -9.56 1.46 -4.38
CA MET A 207 -8.40 2.29 -4.01
C MET A 207 -8.65 3.13 -2.75
N VAL A 208 -9.86 3.68 -2.58
CA VAL A 208 -10.23 4.40 -1.36
C VAL A 208 -10.22 3.48 -0.15
N ILE A 209 -10.80 2.28 -0.28
CA ILE A 209 -10.79 1.26 0.79
C ILE A 209 -9.34 0.86 1.13
N ALA A 210 -8.50 0.64 0.12
CA ALA A 210 -7.09 0.31 0.30
C ALA A 210 -6.27 1.45 0.92
N ALA A 211 -6.68 2.71 0.73
CA ALA A 211 -6.07 3.86 1.41
C ALA A 211 -6.45 3.93 2.89
N ILE A 212 -7.71 3.63 3.24
CA ILE A 212 -8.23 3.74 4.61
C ILE A 212 -7.85 2.51 5.47
N CYS A 213 -7.84 1.31 4.90
CA CYS A 213 -7.68 0.06 5.64
C CYS A 213 -6.40 0.02 6.51
N PRO A 214 -5.20 0.40 6.02
CA PRO A 214 -3.99 0.44 6.84
C PRO A 214 -4.12 1.42 8.03
N TYR A 215 -4.72 2.59 7.82
CA TYR A 215 -4.97 3.56 8.89
C TYR A 215 -5.92 3.01 9.95
N GLY A 216 -7.02 2.39 9.52
CA GLY A 216 -7.96 1.73 10.41
C GLY A 216 -7.26 0.67 11.27
N SER A 217 -6.38 -0.14 10.68
CA SER A 217 -5.64 -1.16 11.42
C SER A 217 -4.71 -0.58 12.49
N VAL A 218 -3.98 0.50 12.17
CA VAL A 218 -3.12 1.21 13.13
C VAL A 218 -3.95 1.78 14.28
N TYR A 219 -5.07 2.42 13.98
CA TYR A 219 -5.94 3.01 14.98
C TYR A 219 -6.54 1.95 15.93
N LEU A 220 -7.06 0.85 15.37
CA LEU A 220 -7.62 -0.26 16.16
C LEU A 220 -6.57 -0.92 17.05
N LEU A 221 -5.36 -1.14 16.54
CA LEU A 221 -4.27 -1.71 17.34
C LEU A 221 -3.79 -0.75 18.43
N ASP A 222 -3.70 0.56 18.16
CA ASP A 222 -3.35 1.54 19.20
C ASP A 222 -4.38 1.55 20.33
N LEU A 223 -5.68 1.53 20.00
CA LEU A 223 -6.75 1.42 20.99
C LEU A 223 -6.64 0.14 21.82
N TRP A 224 -6.38 -0.99 21.17
CA TRP A 224 -6.23 -2.28 21.84
C TRP A 224 -5.02 -2.32 22.79
N HIS A 225 -3.88 -1.75 22.37
CA HIS A 225 -2.70 -1.63 23.21
C HIS A 225 -2.97 -0.77 24.44
N ARG A 226 -3.60 0.40 24.28
CA ARG A 226 -3.97 1.27 25.40
C ARG A 226 -4.94 0.59 26.36
N TYR A 227 -5.92 -0.14 25.82
CA TYR A 227 -6.87 -0.90 26.62
C TYR A 227 -6.18 -1.99 27.45
N ARG A 228 -5.25 -2.74 26.85
CA ARG A 228 -4.48 -3.79 27.54
C ARG A 228 -3.62 -3.21 28.66
N ILE A 229 -2.93 -2.09 28.43
CA ILE A 229 -2.11 -1.42 29.44
C ILE A 229 -2.98 -0.97 30.62
N LYS A 230 -4.12 -0.32 30.36
CA LYS A 230 -5.06 0.11 31.40
C LYS A 230 -5.61 -1.08 32.21
N ARG A 231 -5.92 -2.19 31.56
CA ARG A 231 -6.38 -3.41 32.24
C ARG A 231 -5.30 -4.00 33.13
N ASN A 232 -4.06 -4.09 32.64
CA ASN A 232 -2.94 -4.63 33.42
C ASN A 232 -2.61 -3.74 34.62
N ALA A 233 -2.65 -2.40 34.45
CA ALA A 233 -2.45 -1.47 35.55
C ALA A 233 -3.49 -1.65 36.67
N LYS A 234 -4.76 -1.87 36.30
CA LYS A 234 -5.85 -2.15 37.27
C LYS A 234 -5.67 -3.46 38.03
N ILE A 235 -5.09 -4.49 37.40
CA ILE A 235 -4.81 -5.79 38.05
C ILE A 235 -3.65 -5.67 39.04
N ILE A 236 -2.64 -4.84 38.75
CA ILE A 236 -1.47 -4.64 39.62
C ILE A 236 -1.81 -3.72 40.82
N SER A 237 -2.77 -2.81 40.66
CA SER A 237 -3.21 -1.90 41.72
C SER A 237 -4.29 -2.46 42.65
N ALA A 238 -4.78 -3.69 42.41
CA ALA A 238 -5.81 -4.37 43.19
C ALA A 238 -5.19 -5.51 44.00
#